data_AF-A0A2W4KMF4-F1
#
_entry.id   AF-A0A2W4KMF4-F1
#
_cell.length_a   1.000
_cell.length_b   1.000
_cell.length_c   1.000
_cell.angle_alpha   90.00
_cell.angle_beta   90.00
_cell.angle_gamma   90.00
#
_symmetry.space_group_name_H-M   'P 1'
#
loop_
_entity.id
_entity.type
_entity.pdbx_description
1 polymer ?
#
loop_
_entity_poly.entity_id
_entity_poly.type
_entity_poly.pdbx_seq_one_letter_code
_entity_poly.pdbx_strand_id
1 'polypeptide(L)'
;MVTIWEGGVQPVVLLSTADLCPDVRPLQRAVRERAPGVPVLAVSSLRGEGVDEVRKLLTPGTTAVVLGSSGVGKSTLINTLLGEERLPVTEVRQRDRRGRHTTVQRCLVALPDGGLIIDTLGLRELVPWQGDEGLGRAFADIEELAA
;
A
#
# COMPACT_ATOMS: atom_id res chain seq x y z
N MET A 1 -2.15 -1.06 -11.77
CA MET A 1 -1.82 0.38 -11.76
C MET A 1 -2.74 1.17 -12.66
N VAL A 2 -2.97 0.69 -13.89
CA VAL A 2 -4.05 1.11 -14.83
C VAL A 2 -5.29 1.68 -14.12
N THR A 3 -6.01 0.86 -13.35
CA THR A 3 -7.26 1.28 -12.65
C THR A 3 -7.09 2.44 -11.66
N ILE A 4 -5.91 2.56 -11.04
CA ILE A 4 -5.63 3.63 -10.05
C ILE A 4 -5.49 4.97 -10.78
N TRP A 5 -4.83 4.95 -11.94
CA TRP A 5 -4.59 6.13 -12.75
C TRP A 5 -5.87 6.64 -13.41
N GLU A 6 -6.73 5.75 -13.89
CA GLU A 6 -8.06 6.09 -14.43
C GLU A 6 -8.97 6.72 -13.36
N GLY A 7 -8.86 6.24 -12.12
CA GLY A 7 -9.61 6.79 -10.99
C GLY A 7 -9.11 8.15 -10.50
N GLY A 8 -8.06 8.73 -11.11
CA GLY A 8 -7.44 9.98 -10.65
C GLY A 8 -6.75 9.87 -9.28
N VAL A 9 -6.46 8.65 -8.84
CA VAL A 9 -5.83 8.39 -7.53
C VAL A 9 -4.31 8.37 -7.71
N GLN A 10 -3.59 9.00 -6.78
CA GLN A 10 -2.13 8.96 -6.76
C GLN A 10 -1.64 7.66 -6.07
N PRO A 11 -1.00 6.71 -6.79
CA PRO A 11 -0.44 5.53 -6.16
C PRO A 11 0.86 5.83 -5.43
N VAL A 12 1.09 5.10 -4.35
CA VAL A 12 2.38 5.02 -3.65
C VAL A 12 2.63 3.56 -3.32
N VAL A 13 3.85 3.08 -3.58
CA VAL A 13 4.27 1.73 -3.21
C VAL A 13 5.04 1.80 -1.89
N LEU A 14 4.56 1.03 -0.91
CA LEU A 14 5.25 0.87 0.38
C LEU A 14 5.90 -0.52 0.42
N LEU A 15 7.22 -0.55 0.56
CA LEU A 15 7.98 -1.73 0.93
C LEU A 15 8.00 -1.82 2.46
N SER A 16 6.98 -2.46 3.00
CA SER A 16 6.83 -2.67 4.45
C SER A 16 7.85 -3.67 5.00
N THR A 17 8.00 -3.71 6.32
CA THR A 17 8.94 -4.61 7.03
C THR A 17 10.40 -4.47 6.55
N ALA A 18 10.80 -3.23 6.22
CA ALA A 18 12.14 -2.93 5.71
C ALA A 18 13.26 -3.38 6.67
N ASP A 19 12.96 -3.50 7.96
CA ASP A 19 13.88 -3.98 8.99
C ASP A 19 14.38 -5.43 8.80
N LEU A 20 13.63 -6.25 8.05
CA LEU A 20 14.00 -7.63 7.70
C LEU A 20 14.92 -7.71 6.46
N CYS A 21 15.11 -6.60 5.76
CA CYS A 21 15.90 -6.54 4.54
C CYS A 21 17.21 -5.79 4.79
N PRO A 22 18.39 -6.46 4.69
CA PRO A 22 19.67 -5.80 4.88
C PRO A 22 19.92 -4.64 3.91
N ASP A 23 19.35 -4.72 2.69
CA ASP A 23 19.42 -3.66 1.69
C ASP A 23 18.16 -3.61 0.83
N VAL A 24 17.33 -2.58 1.03
CA VAL A 24 16.09 -2.35 0.28
C VAL A 24 16.30 -1.71 -1.09
N ARG A 25 17.49 -1.18 -1.39
CA ARG A 25 17.75 -0.40 -2.62
C ARG A 25 17.51 -1.20 -3.90
N PRO A 26 17.92 -2.49 -4.01
CA PRO A 26 17.61 -3.30 -5.19
C PRO A 26 16.10 -3.51 -5.39
N LEU A 27 15.35 -3.70 -4.31
CA LEU A 27 13.89 -3.84 -4.36
C LEU A 27 13.21 -2.54 -4.80
N GLN A 28 13.64 -1.41 -4.25
CA GLN A 28 13.14 -0.09 -4.68
C GLN A 28 13.41 0.15 -6.17
N ARG A 29 14.61 -0.20 -6.66
CA ARG A 29 14.95 -0.08 -8.08
C ARG A 29 14.04 -0.97 -8.93
N ALA A 30 13.88 -2.24 -8.56
CA ALA A 30 13.04 -3.19 -9.27
C ALA A 30 11.56 -2.76 -9.34
N VAL A 31 11.05 -2.07 -8.31
CA VAL A 31 9.70 -1.49 -8.33
C VAL A 31 9.65 -0.26 -9.24
N ARG A 32 10.61 0.67 -9.13
CA ARG A 32 10.65 1.88 -9.98
C ARG A 32 10.76 1.57 -11.46
N GLU A 33 11.50 0.53 -11.83
CA GLU A 33 11.60 0.05 -13.21
C GLU A 33 10.26 -0.47 -13.75
N ARG A 34 9.43 -1.07 -12.89
CA ARG A 34 8.12 -1.63 -13.25
C ARG A 34 6.96 -0.64 -13.11
N ALA A 35 7.20 0.45 -12.39
CA ALA A 35 6.19 1.46 -12.08
C ALA A 35 6.81 2.87 -12.16
N PRO A 36 7.15 3.33 -13.39
CA PRO A 36 7.73 4.65 -13.58
C PRO A 36 6.82 5.77 -13.04
N GLY A 37 7.41 6.78 -12.39
CA GLY A 37 6.66 7.91 -11.83
C GLY A 37 5.92 7.64 -10.51
N VAL A 38 5.98 6.41 -9.98
CA VAL A 38 5.31 6.04 -8.74
C VAL A 38 6.28 6.17 -7.56
N PRO A 39 5.95 6.94 -6.51
CA PRO A 39 6.77 7.00 -5.31
C PRO A 39 6.89 5.62 -4.66
N VAL A 40 8.13 5.25 -4.29
CA VAL A 40 8.44 3.99 -3.61
C VAL A 40 9.13 4.30 -2.29
N LEU A 41 8.46 4.00 -1.18
CA LEU A 41 8.96 4.21 0.18
C LEU A 41 9.27 2.87 0.85
N ALA A 42 10.41 2.77 1.53
CA ALA A 42 10.69 1.67 2.42
C ALA A 42 10.25 2.05 3.84
N VAL A 43 9.53 1.16 4.52
CA VAL A 43 8.92 1.46 5.81
C VAL A 43 9.15 0.31 6.78
N SER A 44 9.60 0.64 7.99
CA SER A 44 9.57 -0.27 9.14
C SER A 44 8.73 0.33 10.24
N SER A 45 7.50 -0.18 10.40
CA SER A 45 6.61 0.20 11.50
C SER A 45 7.20 -0.13 12.88
N LEU A 46 8.08 -1.14 12.96
CA LEU A 46 8.75 -1.57 14.19
C LEU A 46 9.88 -0.61 14.60
N ARG A 47 10.63 -0.09 13.62
CA ARG A 47 11.74 0.85 13.87
C ARG A 47 11.34 2.32 13.73
N GLY A 48 10.13 2.60 13.24
CA GLY A 48 9.66 3.94 12.91
C GLY A 48 10.24 4.51 11.61
N GLU A 49 11.09 3.76 10.90
CA GLU A 49 11.74 4.21 9.67
C GLU A 49 10.72 4.38 8.54
N GLY A 50 10.77 5.51 7.83
CA GLY A 50 9.88 5.79 6.70
C GLY A 50 8.45 6.15 7.08
N VAL A 51 8.08 6.11 8.37
CA VAL A 51 6.71 6.38 8.84
C VAL A 51 6.36 7.85 8.67
N ASP A 52 7.30 8.76 8.93
CA ASP A 52 7.07 10.20 8.78
C ASP A 52 6.87 10.59 7.31
N GLU A 53 7.56 9.93 6.38
CA GLU A 53 7.34 10.06 4.95
C GLU A 53 5.92 9.62 4.57
N VAL A 54 5.40 8.56 5.18
CA VAL A 54 4.01 8.14 4.99
C VAL A 54 3.04 9.15 5.59
N ARG A 55 3.31 9.72 6.78
CA ARG A 55 2.47 10.78 7.38
C ARG A 55 2.34 12.00 6.48
N LYS A 56 3.42 12.41 5.82
CA LYS A 56 3.42 13.55 4.88
C LYS A 56 2.48 13.35 3.69
N LEU A 57 2.14 12.10 3.35
CA LEU A 57 1.16 11.78 2.30
C LEU A 57 -0.29 11.85 2.79
N LEU A 58 -0.51 11.83 4.11
CA LEU A 58 -1.82 11.68 4.74
C LEU A 58 -2.23 12.97 5.44
N THR A 59 -2.19 14.08 4.70
CA THR A 59 -2.55 15.41 5.23
C THR A 59 -4.08 15.57 5.37
N PRO A 60 -4.56 16.58 6.13
CA PRO A 60 -5.98 16.92 6.18
C PRO A 60 -6.60 17.04 4.78
N GLY A 61 -7.76 16.40 4.58
CA GLY A 61 -8.45 16.34 3.28
C GLY A 61 -8.04 15.14 2.41
N THR A 62 -6.99 14.41 2.78
CA THR A 62 -6.57 13.20 2.04
C THR A 62 -7.29 11.95 2.55
N THR A 63 -7.75 11.09 1.64
CA THR A 63 -8.24 9.74 1.98
C THR A 63 -7.41 8.72 1.22
N ALA A 64 -6.76 7.82 1.95
CA ALA A 64 -5.95 6.75 1.39
C ALA A 64 -6.64 5.39 1.56
N VAL A 65 -6.45 4.52 0.57
CA VAL A 65 -6.83 3.10 0.67
C VAL A 65 -5.54 2.29 0.74
N VAL A 66 -5.40 1.45 1.77
CA VAL A 66 -4.21 0.60 1.93
C VAL A 66 -4.48 -0.78 1.35
N LEU A 67 -3.69 -1.17 0.34
CA LEU A 67 -3.82 -2.43 -0.38
C LEU A 67 -2.59 -3.31 -0.19
N GLY A 68 -2.78 -4.63 -0.21
CA GLY A 68 -1.69 -5.60 -0.15
C GLY A 68 -2.10 -6.93 0.48
N SER A 69 -1.28 -7.96 0.28
CA SER A 69 -1.52 -9.32 0.77
C SER A 69 -1.68 -9.38 2.30
N SER A 70 -2.32 -10.45 2.80
CA SER A 70 -2.36 -10.69 4.25
C SER A 70 -0.95 -10.87 4.80
N GLY A 71 -0.67 -10.32 5.98
CA GLY A 71 0.63 -10.47 6.65
C GLY A 71 1.73 -9.50 6.22
N VAL A 72 1.51 -8.63 5.23
CA VAL A 72 2.52 -7.63 4.80
C VAL A 72 2.68 -6.44 5.77
N GLY A 73 1.98 -6.43 6.91
CA GLY A 73 2.14 -5.37 7.93
C GLY A 73 1.23 -4.14 7.78
N LYS A 74 0.13 -4.21 7.00
CA LYS A 74 -0.84 -3.09 6.85
C LYS A 74 -1.40 -2.60 8.18
N SER A 75 -1.97 -3.51 8.98
CA SER A 75 -2.59 -3.17 10.27
C SER A 75 -1.55 -2.63 11.27
N THR A 76 -0.33 -3.17 11.24
CA THR A 76 0.80 -2.66 12.02
C THR A 76 1.13 -1.22 11.63
N LEU A 77 1.24 -0.91 10.33
CA LEU A 77 1.47 0.45 9.85
C LEU A 77 0.34 1.41 10.28
N ILE A 78 -0.92 1.00 10.15
CA ILE A 78 -2.05 1.85 10.55
C ILE A 78 -2.03 2.13 12.06
N ASN A 79 -1.74 1.13 12.89
CA ASN A 79 -1.59 1.34 14.34
C ASN A 79 -0.42 2.28 14.66
N THR A 80 0.72 2.14 13.97
CA THR A 80 1.85 3.06 14.12
C THR A 80 1.48 4.50 13.72
N LEU A 81 0.71 4.68 12.65
CA LEU A 81 0.23 5.99 12.22
C LEU A 81 -0.79 6.59 13.21
N LEU A 82 -1.63 5.75 13.81
CA LEU A 82 -2.56 6.14 14.86
C LEU A 82 -1.88 6.49 16.19
N GLY A 83 -0.73 5.89 16.48
CA GLY A 83 -0.10 5.96 17.80
C GLY A 83 -0.80 5.11 18.86
N GLU A 84 -1.72 4.21 18.47
CA GLU A 84 -2.44 3.30 19.35
C GLU A 84 -2.70 1.94 18.68
N GLU A 85 -2.84 0.88 19.49
CA GLU A 85 -3.18 -0.46 19.02
C GLU A 85 -4.70 -0.60 18.81
N ARG A 86 -5.20 -0.07 17.70
CA ARG A 86 -6.64 -0.10 17.37
C ARG A 86 -7.03 -1.28 16.50
N LEU A 87 -6.22 -1.62 15.51
CA LEU A 87 -6.47 -2.74 14.61
C LEU A 87 -5.83 -4.02 15.14
N PRO A 88 -6.50 -5.17 15.05
CA PRO A 88 -5.92 -6.44 15.48
C PRO A 88 -4.70 -6.78 14.61
N VAL A 89 -3.58 -7.07 15.25
CA VAL A 89 -2.36 -7.56 14.60
C VAL A 89 -2.14 -8.99 15.06
N THR A 90 -2.25 -9.95 14.13
CA THR A 90 -1.86 -11.33 14.40
C THR A 90 -0.43 -11.54 13.91
N GLU A 91 0.46 -12.05 14.77
CA GLU A 91 1.78 -12.50 14.33
C GLU A 91 1.62 -13.55 13.22
N VAL A 92 2.38 -13.40 12.13
CA VAL A 92 2.35 -14.35 11.00
C VAL A 92 2.96 -15.68 11.47
N ARG A 93 2.13 -16.57 12.02
CA ARG A 93 2.55 -17.93 12.39
C ARG A 93 2.76 -18.78 11.13
N GLN A 94 3.95 -19.37 11.01
CA GLN A 94 4.42 -20.27 9.95
C GLN A 94 3.71 -21.64 9.88
N ARG A 95 2.59 -21.85 10.59
CA ARG A 95 1.88 -23.14 10.59
C ARG A 95 0.37 -22.94 10.55
N ASP A 96 -0.23 -23.67 9.61
CA ASP A 96 -1.64 -23.94 9.43
C ASP A 96 -2.47 -22.94 8.61
N ARG A 97 -2.66 -23.33 7.34
CA ARG A 97 -3.63 -22.81 6.37
C ARG A 97 -5.10 -23.06 6.76
N ARG A 98 -5.48 -23.00 8.04
CA ARG A 98 -6.90 -23.09 8.45
C ARG A 98 -7.14 -22.33 9.75
N GLY A 99 -7.50 -21.06 9.63
CA GLY A 99 -8.04 -20.23 10.72
C GLY A 99 -9.34 -19.57 10.27
N ARG A 100 -10.45 -20.04 10.84
CA ARG A 100 -11.82 -19.51 10.73
C ARG A 100 -11.98 -18.35 11.74
N HIS A 101 -12.93 -17.43 11.51
CA HIS A 101 -13.23 -16.16 12.22
C HIS A 101 -12.50 -14.94 11.62
N THR A 102 -13.00 -14.23 10.59
CA THR A 102 -14.28 -13.51 10.34
C THR A 102 -14.38 -12.15 11.07
N THR A 103 -14.06 -11.06 10.34
CA THR A 103 -14.79 -9.77 10.35
C THR A 103 -14.52 -9.06 9.01
N VAL A 104 -15.54 -8.91 8.18
CA VAL A 104 -15.48 -8.23 6.86
C VAL A 104 -15.61 -6.71 7.05
N GLN A 105 -14.88 -6.12 7.99
CA GLN A 105 -14.97 -4.68 8.20
C GLN A 105 -13.97 -3.98 7.29
N ARG A 106 -14.52 -3.31 6.28
CA ARG A 106 -13.89 -2.10 5.76
C ARG A 106 -13.89 -1.10 6.92
N CYS A 107 -12.73 -0.68 7.38
CA CYS A 107 -12.61 0.26 8.49
C CYS A 107 -12.13 1.60 7.96
N LEU A 108 -12.87 2.67 8.24
CA LEU A 108 -12.42 4.03 8.04
C LEU A 108 -11.77 4.52 9.34
N VAL A 109 -10.52 4.91 9.26
CA VAL A 109 -9.67 5.31 10.37
C VAL A 109 -9.28 6.77 10.17
N ALA A 110 -9.65 7.64 11.11
CA ALA A 110 -9.14 9.01 11.15
C ALA A 110 -7.81 9.05 11.91
N LEU A 111 -6.79 9.66 11.32
CA LEU A 111 -5.49 9.80 11.97
C LEU A 111 -5.43 11.07 12.84
N PRO A 112 -4.62 11.08 13.91
CA PRO A 112 -4.49 12.24 14.80
C PRO A 112 -4.01 13.51 14.08
N ASP A 113 -3.10 13.34 13.12
CA ASP A 113 -2.46 14.45 12.37
C ASP A 113 -3.25 14.87 11.12
N GLY A 114 -4.44 14.28 10.91
CA GLY A 114 -5.29 14.50 9.75
C GLY A 114 -5.25 13.37 8.72
N GLY A 115 -6.15 13.45 7.74
CA GLY A 115 -6.33 12.41 6.73
C GLY A 115 -7.12 11.19 7.23
N LEU A 116 -7.57 10.38 6.26
CA LEU A 116 -8.37 9.19 6.49
C LEU A 116 -7.70 7.98 5.84
N ILE A 117 -7.74 6.84 6.52
CA ILE A 117 -7.32 5.55 5.96
C ILE A 117 -8.52 4.63 5.87
N ILE A 118 -8.71 4.02 4.70
CA ILE A 118 -9.64 2.91 4.49
C ILE A 118 -8.82 1.62 4.47
N ASP A 119 -8.99 0.79 5.49
CA ASP A 119 -8.49 -0.59 5.48
C ASP A 119 -9.55 -1.49 4.85
N THR A 120 -9.26 -2.02 3.67
CA THR A 120 -10.13 -2.98 2.99
C THR A 120 -9.60 -4.40 3.19
N LEU A 121 -10.09 -5.08 4.23
CA LEU A 121 -9.96 -6.53 4.35
C LEU A 121 -10.64 -7.19 3.14
N GLY A 122 -9.85 -7.68 2.18
CA GLY A 122 -10.35 -8.51 1.07
C GLY A 122 -10.21 -7.92 -0.35
N LEU A 123 -9.76 -6.68 -0.52
CA LEU A 123 -9.32 -6.19 -1.83
C LEU A 123 -7.92 -6.76 -2.09
N ARG A 124 -7.88 -7.97 -2.65
CA ARG A 124 -6.64 -8.71 -2.91
C ARG A 124 -5.95 -8.20 -4.18
N GLU A 125 -6.73 -7.75 -5.15
CA GLU A 125 -6.27 -7.19 -6.42
C GLU A 125 -7.27 -6.13 -6.89
N LEU A 126 -6.77 -5.05 -7.51
CA LEU A 126 -7.61 -4.16 -8.32
C LEU A 126 -7.70 -4.79 -9.70
N VAL A 127 -8.87 -5.32 -10.04
CA VAL A 127 -9.13 -5.78 -11.41
C VAL A 127 -9.19 -4.54 -12.31
N PRO A 128 -8.46 -4.50 -13.45
CA PRO A 128 -8.63 -3.45 -14.45
C PRO A 128 -10.11 -3.32 -14.80
N TRP A 129 -10.68 -2.13 -14.61
CA TRP A 129 -11.94 -1.80 -15.26
C TRP A 129 -11.64 -1.70 -16.75
N GLN A 130 -12.54 -2.16 -17.62
CA GLN A 130 -12.32 -2.13 -19.07
C GLN A 130 -12.44 -0.68 -19.57
N GLY A 131 -11.40 0.13 -19.31
CA GLY A 131 -11.17 1.44 -19.88
C GLY A 131 -9.84 1.43 -20.62
N ASP A 132 -9.79 2.05 -21.80
CA ASP A 132 -8.58 2.10 -22.64
C ASP A 132 -7.55 3.14 -22.13
N GLU A 133 -7.98 4.12 -21.33
CA GLU A 133 -7.14 5.27 -20.97
C GLU A 133 -6.01 4.93 -19.98
N GLY A 134 -6.22 4.01 -19.05
CA GLY A 134 -5.19 3.59 -18.11
C GLY A 134 -4.12 2.69 -18.73
N LEU A 135 -4.45 2.03 -19.86
CA LEU A 135 -3.59 1.05 -20.51
C LEU A 135 -2.41 1.75 -21.20
N GLY A 136 -2.67 2.80 -21.98
CA GLY A 136 -1.63 3.53 -22.70
C GLY A 136 -0.59 4.17 -21.78
N ARG A 137 -1.01 4.66 -20.61
CA ARG A 137 -0.08 5.15 -19.60
C ARG A 137 0.73 4.06 -18.89
N ALA A 138 0.15 2.87 -18.67
CA ALA A 138 0.84 1.77 -18.00
C ALA A 138 1.83 1.02 -18.91
N PHE A 139 1.63 1.09 -20.23
CA PHE A 139 2.44 0.47 -21.26
C PHE A 139 2.98 1.52 -22.26
N ALA A 140 3.33 2.70 -21.75
CA ALA A 140 3.81 3.81 -22.58
C ALA A 140 5.05 3.44 -23.42
N ASP A 141 5.87 2.51 -22.90
CA ASP A 141 7.01 1.92 -23.59
C ASP A 141 6.63 1.08 -24.82
N ILE A 142 5.49 0.39 -24.77
CA ILE A 142 4.96 -0.37 -25.92
C ILE A 142 4.37 0.58 -26.97
N GLU A 143 3.66 1.63 -26.56
CA GLU A 143 3.12 2.63 -27.48
C GLU A 143 4.23 3.38 -28.23
N GLU A 144 5.32 3.74 -27.55
CA GLU A 144 6.47 4.42 -28.15
C GLU A 144 7.20 3.54 -29.20
N LEU A 145 7.21 2.23 -29.01
CA LEU A 145 7.79 1.27 -29.96
C LEU A 145 6.86 0.92 -31.14
N ALA A 146 5.57 1.25 -31.05
CA ALA A 146 4.57 0.95 -32.08
C ALA A 146 4.33 2.12 -33.07
N ALA A 147 4.91 3.29 -32.80
CA ALA A 147 4.86 4.48 -33.66
C ALA A 147 5.94 4.46 -34.76
#